data_AF-A0A6I4V427-F1
#
_entry.id   AF-A0A6I4V427-F1
#
_cell.length_a   1.000
_cell.length_b   1.000
_cell.length_c   1.000
_cell.angle_alpha   90.00
_cell.angle_beta   90.00
_cell.angle_gamma   90.00
#
_symmetry.space_group_name_H-M   'P 1'
#
loop_
_entity.id
_entity.type
_entity.pdbx_description
1 polymer ?
#
loop_
_entity_poly.entity_id
_entity_poly.type
_entity_poly.pdbx_seq_one_letter_code
_entity_poly.pdbx_strand_id
1 'polypeptide(L)'
;MALSRCSGWVVTEAGRQPWTVYGMVRTAQSVSPLALSTTLGIFLAVLLIYGLVFALGLHYLLRRIKGELQSGEPVVIQLKTPN
;
A
#
# COMPACT_ATOMS: atom_id res chain seq x y z
N MET A 1 0.59 -10.31 -11.55
CA MET A 1 0.40 -11.08 -10.29
C MET A 1 -0.28 -10.27 -9.17
N ALA A 2 0.09 -9.01 -8.91
CA ALA A 2 -0.41 -8.22 -7.78
C ALA A 2 -1.93 -7.92 -7.79
N LEU A 3 -2.56 -7.75 -8.95
CA LEU A 3 -4.00 -7.45 -9.06
C LEU A 3 -4.89 -8.61 -8.57
N SER A 4 -4.46 -9.87 -8.74
CA SER A 4 -5.28 -11.06 -8.40
C SER A 4 -5.65 -11.15 -6.91
N ARG A 5 -4.78 -10.65 -6.03
CA ARG A 5 -4.99 -10.65 -4.58
C ARG A 5 -6.09 -9.66 -4.18
N CYS A 6 -6.09 -8.48 -4.81
CA CYS A 6 -7.11 -7.48 -4.56
C CYS A 6 -8.48 -7.96 -5.06
N SER A 7 -8.51 -8.64 -6.22
CA SER A 7 -9.74 -9.21 -6.77
C SER A 7 -10.41 -10.20 -5.82
N GLY A 8 -9.64 -11.09 -5.18
CA GLY A 8 -10.19 -12.05 -4.21
C GLY A 8 -10.85 -11.38 -3.01
N TRP A 9 -10.19 -10.38 -2.41
CA TRP A 9 -10.72 -9.64 -1.26
C TRP A 9 -11.96 -8.82 -1.62
N VAL A 10 -11.97 -8.18 -2.79
CA VAL A 10 -13.10 -7.37 -3.27
C VAL A 10 -14.36 -8.23 -3.42
N VAL A 11 -14.26 -9.44 -4.00
CA VAL A 11 -15.42 -10.32 -4.18
C VAL A 11 -16.02 -10.72 -2.82
N THR A 12 -15.19 -11.04 -1.83
CA THR A 12 -15.67 -11.44 -0.50
C THR A 12 -16.27 -10.28 0.30
N GLU A 13 -15.71 -9.08 0.19
CA GLU A 13 -16.19 -7.91 0.94
C GLU A 13 -17.40 -7.24 0.27
N ALA A 14 -17.39 -7.08 -1.05
CA ALA A 14 -18.51 -6.55 -1.81
C ALA A 14 -19.70 -7.53 -1.82
N GLY A 15 -19.43 -8.85 -1.87
CA GLY A 15 -20.46 -9.88 -1.80
C GLY A 15 -21.19 -9.95 -0.46
N ARG A 16 -20.61 -9.39 0.61
CA ARG A 16 -21.24 -9.32 1.95
C ARG A 16 -22.27 -8.18 2.07
N GLN A 17 -22.29 -7.23 1.13
CA GLN A 17 -23.30 -6.18 1.10
C GLN A 17 -24.71 -6.80 0.90
N PRO A 18 -25.76 -6.35 1.61
CA PRO A 18 -25.88 -5.12 2.40
C PRO A 18 -25.61 -5.26 3.91
N TRP A 19 -24.91 -6.30 4.34
CA TRP A 19 -24.69 -6.62 5.76
C TRP A 19 -23.26 -6.34 6.21
N THR A 20 -23.11 -5.65 7.34
CA THR A 20 -21.84 -5.61 8.08
C THR A 20 -21.69 -6.91 8.88
N VAL A 21 -22.77 -7.32 9.54
CA VAL A 21 -22.90 -8.59 10.25
C VAL A 21 -24.23 -9.22 9.81
N TYR A 22 -24.17 -10.41 9.21
CA TYR A 22 -25.35 -11.09 8.69
C TYR A 22 -26.46 -11.21 9.72
N GLY A 23 -27.68 -10.80 9.34
CA GLY A 23 -28.88 -10.90 10.17
C GLY A 23 -28.91 -9.96 11.38
N MET A 24 -27.85 -9.19 11.65
CA MET A 24 -27.75 -8.31 12.82
C MET A 24 -27.66 -6.83 12.42
N VAL A 25 -26.63 -6.46 11.63
CA VAL A 25 -26.32 -5.06 11.34
C VAL A 25 -26.15 -4.85 9.85
N ARG A 26 -26.97 -3.95 9.29
CA ARG A 26 -26.83 -3.51 7.89
C ARG A 26 -25.73 -2.48 7.73
N THR A 27 -25.07 -2.45 6.58
CA THR A 27 -24.01 -1.49 6.26
C THR A 27 -24.45 -0.05 6.46
N ALA A 28 -25.70 0.28 6.11
CA ALA A 28 -26.26 1.61 6.30
C ALA A 28 -26.37 2.06 7.77
N GLN A 29 -26.47 1.11 8.71
CA GLN A 29 -26.56 1.40 10.15
C GLN A 29 -25.18 1.45 10.82
N SER A 30 -24.11 1.08 10.11
CA SER A 30 -22.74 1.08 10.61
C SER A 30 -21.99 2.39 10.37
N VAL A 31 -22.67 3.44 9.88
CA VAL A 31 -22.04 4.74 9.62
C VAL A 31 -21.99 5.55 10.92
N SER A 32 -20.81 6.08 11.27
CA SER A 32 -20.63 6.92 12.45
C SER A 32 -21.24 8.32 12.24
N PRO A 33 -21.84 8.92 13.28
CA PRO A 33 -22.45 10.25 13.19
C PRO A 33 -21.38 11.34 13.24
N LEU A 34 -20.70 11.58 12.12
CA LEU A 34 -19.74 12.69 11.97
C LEU A 34 -20.27 13.73 10.97
N ALA A 35 -19.87 14.98 11.17
CA ALA A 35 -20.10 16.02 10.19
C ALA A 35 -19.41 15.67 8.86
N LEU A 36 -20.10 15.97 7.75
CA LEU A 36 -19.58 15.76 6.39
C LEU A 36 -18.23 16.47 6.19
N SER A 37 -18.07 17.68 6.73
CA SER A 37 -16.83 18.47 6.66
C SER A 37 -15.64 17.77 7.32
N THR A 38 -15.84 17.20 8.51
CA THR A 38 -14.81 16.45 9.23
C THR A 38 -14.41 15.18 8.49
N THR A 39 -15.39 14.46 7.94
CA THR A 39 -15.15 13.23 7.17
C THR A 39 -14.31 13.49 5.93
N LEU A 40 -14.64 14.54 5.16
CA LEU A 40 -13.89 14.96 3.99
C LEU A 40 -12.47 15.44 4.36
N GLY A 41 -12.33 16.20 5.44
CA GLY A 41 -11.03 16.67 5.92
C GLY A 41 -10.08 15.53 6.25
N ILE A 42 -10.56 14.53 7.00
CA ILE A 42 -9.76 13.35 7.36
C ILE A 42 -9.47 12.49 6.11
N PHE A 43 -10.45 12.30 5.23
CA PHE A 43 -10.26 11.55 3.99
C PHE A 43 -9.14 12.14 3.12
N LEU A 44 -9.16 13.47 2.92
CA LEU A 44 -8.10 14.17 2.18
C LEU A 44 -6.75 14.09 2.91
N ALA A 45 -6.74 14.26 4.23
CA ALA A 45 -5.51 14.16 5.01
C ALA A 45 -4.86 12.77 4.85
N VAL A 46 -5.64 11.70 4.93
CA VAL A 46 -5.16 10.33 4.72
C VAL A 46 -4.61 10.17 3.29
N LEU A 47 -5.35 10.58 2.27
CA LEU A 47 -4.88 10.49 0.88
C LEU A 47 -3.54 11.21 0.66
N LEU A 48 -3.41 12.44 1.19
CA LEU A 48 -2.19 13.23 1.05
C LEU A 48 -1.01 12.58 1.77
N ILE A 49 -1.21 12.08 3.00
CA ILE A 49 -0.14 11.43 3.77
C ILE A 49 0.32 10.16 3.06
N TYR A 50 -0.59 9.27 2.66
CA TYR A 50 -0.24 8.03 1.96
C TYR A 50 0.42 8.32 0.61
N GLY A 51 -0.10 9.30 -0.14
CA GLY A 51 0.49 9.74 -1.40
C GLY A 51 1.90 10.30 -1.23
N LEU A 52 2.13 11.14 -0.21
CA LEU A 52 3.43 11.73 0.08
C LEU A 52 4.45 10.67 0.50
N VAL A 53 4.09 9.77 1.42
CA VAL A 53 4.98 8.68 1.87
C VAL A 53 5.34 7.77 0.70
N PHE A 54 4.37 7.42 -0.14
CA PHE A 54 4.62 6.61 -1.34
C PHE A 54 5.54 7.33 -2.33
N ALA A 55 5.32 8.63 -2.59
CA ALA A 55 6.15 9.40 -3.50
C ALA A 55 7.59 9.55 -2.99
N LEU A 56 7.78 9.82 -1.69
CA LEU A 56 9.10 9.89 -1.08
C LEU A 56 9.82 8.54 -1.11
N GLY A 57 9.10 7.45 -0.79
CA GLY A 57 9.64 6.09 -0.87
C GLY A 57 10.05 5.71 -2.28
N LEU A 58 9.21 6.00 -3.28
CA LEU A 58 9.51 5.77 -4.70
C LEU A 58 10.70 6.62 -5.16
N HIS A 59 10.73 7.89 -4.81
CA HIS A 59 11.84 8.79 -5.15
C HIS A 59 13.17 8.34 -4.53
N TYR A 60 13.14 7.93 -3.25
CA TYR A 60 14.30 7.40 -2.56
C TYR A 60 14.81 6.11 -3.22
N LEU A 61 13.91 5.19 -3.55
CA LEU A 61 14.25 3.94 -4.23
C LEU A 61 14.88 4.21 -5.60
N LEU A 62 14.27 5.07 -6.42
CA LEU A 62 14.78 5.43 -7.73
C LEU A 62 16.15 6.12 -7.66
N ARG A 63 16.38 6.96 -6.65
CA ARG A 63 17.71 7.56 -6.41
C ARG A 63 18.76 6.53 -6.01
N ARG A 64 18.41 5.57 -5.14
CA ARG A 64 19.32 4.51 -4.70
C ARG A 64 19.73 3.58 -5.84
N ILE A 65 18.76 3.12 -6.65
CA ILE A 65 19.03 2.28 -7.82
C ILE A 65 19.98 2.99 -8.80
N LYS A 66 19.81 4.29 -9.04
CA LYS A 66 20.72 5.06 -9.90
C LYS A 66 22.13 5.16 -9.35
N GLY A 67 22.29 5.25 -8.03
CA GLY A 67 23.59 5.32 -7.36
C GLY A 67 24.34 3.98 -7.34
N GLU A 68 23.64 2.86 -7.14
CA GLU A 68 24.25 1.52 -7.09
C GLU A 68 24.81 1.08 -8.45
N LEU A 69 24.18 1.46 -9.57
CA LEU A 69 24.71 1.18 -10.92
C LEU A 69 26.05 1.85 -11.21
N GLN A 70 26.41 2.92 -10.47
CA GLN A 70 27.68 3.63 -10.63
C GLN A 70 28.80 3.07 -9.74
N SER A 71 28.45 2.25 -8.74
CA SER A 71 29.39 1.52 -7.91
C SER A 71 29.82 0.22 -8.59
N GLY A 72 30.32 0.33 -9.81
CA GLY A 72 31.03 -0.76 -10.50
C GLY A 72 32.40 -1.00 -9.89
N GLU A 73 32.46 -1.24 -8.57
CA GLU A 73 33.64 -1.87 -8.01
C GLU A 73 33.65 -3.30 -8.55
N PRO A 74 34.68 -3.70 -9.33
CA PRO A 74 34.76 -5.07 -9.80
C PRO A 74 34.81 -5.94 -8.55
N VAL A 75 33.77 -6.73 -8.31
CA VAL A 75 33.77 -7.75 -7.27
C VAL A 75 34.86 -8.74 -7.66
N VAL A 76 36.07 -8.51 -7.15
CA VAL A 76 37.20 -9.41 -7.34
C VAL A 76 36.86 -10.65 -6.54
N ILE A 77 36.33 -11.67 -7.24
CA ILE A 77 36.15 -12.99 -6.68
C ILE A 77 37.56 -13.52 -6.40
N GLN A 78 38.02 -13.33 -5.17
CA GLN A 78 39.24 -13.96 -4.67
C GLN A 78 38.95 -15.47 -4.61
N LEU A 79 39.26 -16.16 -5.71
CA LEU A 79 39.28 -17.60 -5.76
C LEU A 79 40.31 -18.05 -4.74
N LYS A 80 39.84 -18.55 -3.58
CA LYS A 80 40.71 -19.18 -2.59
C LYS A 80 41.23 -20.46 -3.22
N THR A 81 42.41 -20.41 -3.83
CA THR A 81 43.13 -21.57 -4.33
C THR A 81 43.42 -22.48 -3.14
N PRO A 82 42.85 -23.70 -3.08
CA PRO A 82 43.27 -24.70 -2.11
C PRO A 82 44.68 -25.20 -2.49
N ASN A 83 45.55 -25.30 -1.48
CA ASN A 83 46.78 -26.10 -1.53
C ASN A 83 46.43 -27.56 -1.76
#